data_AF-H0S9B9-F1
#
_entry.id   AF-H0S9B9-F1
#
_cell.length_a   1.000
_cell.length_b   1.000
_cell.length_c   1.000
_cell.angle_alpha   90.00
_cell.angle_beta   90.00
_cell.angle_gamma   90.00
#
_symmetry.space_group_name_H-M   'P 1'
#
loop_
_entity.id
_entity.type
_entity.pdbx_description
1 polymer ?
#
loop_
_entity_poly.entity_id
_entity_poly.type
_entity_poly.pdbx_seq_one_letter_code
_entity_poly.pdbx_strand_id
1 'polypeptide(L)'
;MGSRALPQPPAIDARIVAWIIAGFLAFVAASMTGLFYYLDVYAPDIMTQAPPRQVPQPALQRSPSSDLAAFEKAQRAELTTYAWIDRDRNLARIPIEDAMRIVASRGDHGFDPVAPPDAAPSVTPGAQP
;
A
#
# COMPACT_ATOMS: atom_id res chain seq x y z
N MET A 1 73.38 30.93 31.11
CA MET A 1 72.48 32.05 31.45
C MET A 1 71.51 32.22 30.29
N GLY A 2 70.25 31.85 30.48
CA GLY A 2 69.25 31.77 29.40
C GLY A 2 68.80 33.14 28.92
N SER A 3 68.97 33.40 27.64
CA SER A 3 68.38 34.54 26.93
C SER A 3 66.86 34.39 26.97
N ARG A 4 66.18 35.28 27.72
CA ARG A 4 64.72 35.39 27.75
C ARG A 4 64.24 35.83 26.37
N ALA A 5 63.54 34.96 25.66
CA ALA A 5 62.82 35.33 24.45
C ALA A 5 61.76 36.37 24.82
N LEU A 6 61.88 37.59 24.28
CA LEU A 6 60.84 38.60 24.38
C LEU A 6 59.60 38.08 23.63
N PRO A 7 58.37 38.31 24.13
CA PRO A 7 57.16 38.00 23.38
C PRO A 7 57.19 38.82 22.09
N GLN A 8 57.35 38.13 20.95
CA GLN A 8 57.34 38.77 19.64
C GLN A 8 55.96 39.44 19.45
N PRO A 9 55.90 40.74 19.11
CA PRO A 9 54.64 41.36 18.74
C PRO A 9 54.08 40.64 17.52
N PRO A 10 52.78 40.30 17.50
CA PRO A 10 52.20 39.52 16.43
C PRO A 10 52.37 40.26 15.10
N ALA A 11 52.98 39.59 14.11
CA ALA A 11 53.17 40.12 12.76
C ALA A 11 51.85 40.40 11.99
N ILE A 12 50.71 40.13 12.64
CA ILE A 12 49.36 40.28 12.12
C ILE A 12 48.61 41.21 13.07
N ASP A 13 48.05 42.29 12.55
CA ASP A 13 47.31 43.27 13.33
C ASP A 13 46.06 42.62 13.94
N ALA A 14 46.04 42.48 15.27
CA ALA A 14 44.95 41.85 16.02
C ALA A 14 43.58 42.50 15.72
N ARG A 15 43.58 43.78 15.31
CA ARG A 15 42.36 44.49 14.90
C ARG A 15 41.77 43.91 13.63
N ILE A 16 42.61 43.55 12.66
CA ILE A 16 42.17 42.93 11.41
C ILE A 16 41.54 41.56 11.70
N VAL A 17 42.16 40.76 12.57
CA VAL A 17 41.61 39.47 13.00
C VAL A 17 40.26 39.65 13.70
N ALA A 18 40.14 40.64 14.59
CA ALA A 18 38.88 40.93 15.27
C ALA A 18 37.76 41.33 14.28
N TRP A 19 38.07 42.14 13.26
CA TRP A 19 37.12 42.51 12.21
C TRP A 19 36.68 41.32 11.36
N ILE A 20 37.58 40.38 11.05
CA ILE A 20 37.24 39.15 10.31
C ILE A 20 36.28 38.27 11.12
N ILE A 21 36.57 38.08 12.41
CA ILE A 21 35.70 37.30 13.31
C ILE A 21 34.34 37.98 13.44
N ALA A 22 34.30 39.29 13.64
CA ALA A 22 33.05 40.04 13.72
C ALA A 22 32.24 39.95 12.42
N GLY A 23 32.90 40.07 11.27
CA GLY A 23 32.26 39.92 9.96
C GLY A 23 31.69 38.52 9.72
N PHE A 24 32.44 37.48 10.11
CA PHE A 24 31.96 36.11 10.02
C PHE A 24 30.75 35.86 10.92
N LEU A 25 30.79 36.32 12.17
CA LEU A 25 29.65 36.21 13.09
C LEU A 25 28.43 36.98 12.59
N ALA A 26 28.63 38.18 12.04
CA ALA A 26 27.55 38.97 11.43
C ALA A 26 26.94 38.26 10.21
N PHE A 27 27.77 37.65 9.37
CA PHE A 27 27.30 36.86 8.22
C PHE A 27 26.48 35.64 8.65
N VAL A 28 26.96 34.88 9.64
CA VAL A 28 26.25 33.72 10.19
C VAL A 28 24.91 34.17 10.80
N ALA A 29 24.90 35.25 11.57
CA ALA A 29 23.68 35.78 12.16
C ALA A 29 22.68 36.26 11.10
N ALA A 30 23.16 36.95 10.05
CA ALA A 30 22.32 37.38 8.92
C ALA A 30 21.74 36.18 8.15
N SER A 31 22.55 35.13 7.93
CA SER A 31 22.10 33.90 7.28
C SER A 31 21.06 33.16 8.13
N MET A 32 21.28 33.01 9.44
CA MET A 32 20.29 32.44 10.36
C MET A 32 18.99 33.23 10.37
N THR A 33 19.08 34.57 10.43
CA THR A 33 17.91 35.46 10.43
C THR A 33 17.13 35.34 9.13
N GLY A 34 17.84 35.33 7.98
CA GLY A 34 17.22 35.17 6.67
C GLY A 34 16.55 33.82 6.50
N LEU A 35 17.21 32.73 6.92
CA LEU A 35 16.63 31.39 6.89
C LEU A 35 15.41 31.30 7.83
N PHE A 36 15.50 31.86 9.03
CA PHE A 36 14.39 31.86 9.98
C PHE A 36 13.18 32.63 9.43
N TYR A 37 13.41 33.83 8.87
CA TYR A 37 12.37 34.62 8.22
C TYR A 37 11.78 33.90 6.99
N TYR A 38 12.62 33.24 6.19
CA TYR A 38 12.16 32.44 5.06
C TYR A 38 11.28 31.26 5.50
N LEU A 39 11.68 30.53 6.55
CA LEU A 39 10.90 29.41 7.08
C LEU A 39 9.56 29.88 7.67
N ASP A 40 9.54 31.01 8.37
CA ASP A 40 8.32 31.59 8.95
C ASP A 40 7.32 32.05 7.85
N VAL A 41 7.81 32.70 6.79
CA VAL A 41 6.96 33.20 5.70
C VAL A 41 6.48 32.09 4.76
N TYR A 42 7.36 31.14 4.39
CA TYR A 42 7.08 30.18 3.33
C TYR A 42 6.77 28.77 3.84
N ALA A 43 7.05 28.45 5.10
CA ALA A 43 6.88 27.11 5.62
C ALA A 43 6.38 27.09 7.08
N PRO A 44 5.26 27.77 7.39
CA PRO A 44 4.70 27.80 8.75
C PRO A 44 4.33 26.42 9.28
N ASP A 45 4.19 25.41 8.39
CA ASP A 45 3.68 24.09 8.71
C ASP A 45 4.76 23.02 9.00
N ILE A 46 6.05 23.35 8.91
CA ILE A 46 7.14 22.38 9.20
C ILE A 46 7.21 22.05 10.70
N MET A 47 6.75 22.96 11.56
CA MET A 47 6.74 22.78 13.02
C MET A 47 5.38 22.34 13.59
N THR A 48 4.32 22.33 12.79
CA THR A 48 3.03 21.81 13.22
C THR A 48 3.06 20.30 13.13
N GLN A 49 3.17 19.63 14.27
CA GLN A 49 2.82 18.21 14.34
C GLN A 49 1.40 18.07 13.82
N ALA A 50 1.24 17.42 12.66
CA ALA A 50 -0.07 17.06 12.17
C ALA A 50 -0.84 16.41 13.33
N PRO A 51 -2.07 16.86 13.64
CA PRO A 51 -2.81 16.34 14.77
C PRO A 51 -2.83 14.81 14.66
N PRO A 52 -2.60 14.07 15.77
CA PRO A 52 -2.52 12.62 15.73
C PRO A 52 -3.76 12.13 15.02
N ARG A 53 -3.56 11.49 13.86
CA ARG A 53 -4.64 10.98 13.04
C ARG A 53 -5.42 10.02 13.92
N GLN A 54 -6.63 10.41 14.33
CA GLN A 54 -7.49 9.59 15.15
C GLN A 54 -7.80 8.34 14.32
N VAL A 55 -7.08 7.26 14.59
CA VAL A 55 -7.43 5.96 14.05
C VAL A 55 -8.79 5.61 14.65
N PRO A 56 -9.84 5.41 13.83
CA PRO A 56 -11.13 5.00 14.36
C PRO A 56 -10.90 3.71 15.14
N GLN A 57 -11.40 3.70 16.39
CA GLN A 57 -11.27 2.55 17.26
C GLN A 57 -11.89 1.34 16.54
N PRO A 58 -11.24 0.17 16.52
CA PRO A 58 -11.79 -1.01 15.87
C PRO A 58 -13.17 -1.28 16.47
N ALA A 59 -14.22 -1.16 15.64
CA ALA A 59 -15.58 -1.38 16.08
C ALA A 59 -15.72 -2.85 16.49
N LEU A 60 -15.90 -3.08 17.80
CA LEU A 60 -16.10 -4.42 18.32
C LEU A 60 -17.43 -4.97 17.77
N GLN A 61 -17.37 -6.11 17.09
CA GLN A 61 -18.55 -6.78 16.55
C GLN A 61 -19.51 -7.10 17.71
N ARG A 62 -20.68 -6.44 17.72
CA ARG A 62 -21.62 -6.46 18.85
C ARG A 62 -22.22 -7.84 19.12
N SER A 63 -22.37 -8.67 18.10
CA SER A 63 -22.97 -9.99 18.18
C SER A 63 -22.33 -10.95 17.17
N PRO A 64 -21.17 -11.54 17.50
CA PRO A 64 -20.46 -12.43 16.58
C PRO A 64 -21.27 -13.68 16.21
N SER A 65 -22.13 -14.17 17.10
CA SER A 65 -22.96 -15.36 16.86
C SER A 65 -24.08 -15.13 15.85
N SER A 66 -24.77 -13.99 15.90
CA SER A 66 -25.82 -13.67 14.92
C SER A 66 -25.24 -13.48 13.53
N ASP A 67 -24.08 -12.83 13.45
CA ASP A 67 -23.45 -12.49 12.18
C ASP A 67 -22.90 -13.76 11.52
N LEU A 68 -22.33 -14.68 12.31
CA LEU A 68 -21.94 -16.00 11.85
C LEU A 68 -23.15 -16.79 11.32
N ALA A 69 -24.26 -16.84 12.05
CA ALA A 69 -25.45 -17.55 11.60
C ALA A 69 -26.04 -16.97 10.30
N ALA A 70 -26.03 -15.65 10.14
CA ALA A 70 -26.45 -14.98 8.91
C ALA A 70 -25.52 -15.33 7.74
N PHE A 71 -24.21 -15.34 7.98
CA PHE A 71 -23.21 -15.71 6.99
C PHE A 71 -23.35 -17.17 6.55
N GLU A 72 -23.45 -18.11 7.49
CA GLU A 72 -23.66 -19.53 7.19
C GLU A 72 -24.95 -19.77 6.40
N LYS A 73 -26.01 -19.05 6.74
CA LYS A 73 -27.28 -19.12 5.99
C LYS A 73 -27.12 -18.66 4.55
N ALA A 74 -26.39 -17.57 4.32
CA ALA A 74 -26.13 -17.05 2.98
C ALA A 74 -25.29 -18.04 2.16
N GLN A 75 -24.21 -18.57 2.74
CA GLN A 75 -23.38 -19.59 2.09
C GLN A 75 -24.16 -20.85 1.75
N ARG A 76 -24.99 -21.33 2.68
CA ARG A 76 -25.82 -22.52 2.45
C ARG A 76 -26.81 -22.27 1.32
N ALA A 77 -27.43 -21.09 1.26
CA ALA A 77 -28.33 -20.75 0.16
C ALA A 77 -27.61 -20.76 -1.20
N GLU A 78 -26.38 -20.24 -1.28
CA GLU A 78 -25.60 -20.28 -2.52
C GLU A 78 -25.25 -21.71 -2.97
N LEU A 79 -25.01 -22.62 -2.03
CA LEU A 79 -24.66 -24.01 -2.32
C LEU A 79 -25.86 -24.89 -2.66
N THR A 80 -27.05 -24.59 -2.15
CA THR A 80 -28.24 -25.45 -2.30
C THR A 80 -29.26 -24.93 -3.30
N THR A 81 -29.04 -23.75 -3.90
CA THR A 81 -30.01 -23.14 -4.83
C THR A 81 -29.47 -23.04 -6.25
N TYR A 82 -30.41 -23.03 -7.19
CA TYR A 82 -30.14 -22.76 -8.59
C TYR A 82 -30.07 -21.24 -8.83
N ALA A 83 -29.08 -20.80 -9.59
CA ALA A 83 -28.95 -19.41 -9.99
C ALA A 83 -28.31 -19.29 -11.38
N TRP A 84 -28.66 -18.25 -12.13
CA TRP A 84 -27.93 -17.91 -13.34
C TRP A 84 -26.64 -17.17 -12.97
N ILE A 85 -25.49 -17.61 -13.51
CA ILE A 85 -24.22 -16.88 -13.38
C ILE A 85 -24.09 -15.91 -14.54
N ASP A 86 -24.31 -16.38 -15.75
CA ASP A 86 -24.28 -15.58 -16.98
C ASP A 86 -25.34 -16.16 -17.94
N ARG A 87 -26.42 -15.41 -18.16
CA ARG A 87 -27.51 -15.85 -19.05
C ARG A 87 -27.11 -15.82 -20.52
N ASP A 88 -26.28 -14.86 -20.90
CA ASP A 88 -25.87 -14.67 -22.30
C ASP A 88 -24.96 -15.81 -22.73
N ARG A 89 -24.12 -16.30 -21.81
CA ARG A 89 -23.25 -17.46 -22.01
C ARG A 89 -23.87 -18.80 -21.61
N ASN A 90 -25.17 -18.84 -21.31
CA ASN A 90 -25.90 -20.03 -20.84
C ASN A 90 -25.23 -20.75 -19.65
N LEU A 91 -24.60 -19.99 -18.74
CA LEU A 91 -23.90 -20.50 -17.57
C LEU A 91 -24.80 -20.42 -16.33
N ALA A 92 -25.23 -21.58 -15.83
CA ALA A 92 -26.03 -21.71 -14.62
C ALA A 92 -25.23 -22.38 -13.49
N ARG A 93 -25.50 -21.94 -12.26
CA ARG A 93 -25.12 -22.60 -11.02
C ARG A 93 -26.17 -23.62 -10.65
N ILE A 94 -25.71 -24.83 -10.32
CA ILE A 94 -26.52 -25.92 -9.79
C ILE A 94 -26.16 -26.17 -8.32
N PRO A 95 -27.08 -26.73 -7.51
CA PRO A 95 -26.78 -27.17 -6.15
C PRO A 95 -25.60 -28.14 -6.13
N ILE A 96 -24.76 -28.03 -5.09
CA ILE A 96 -23.53 -28.80 -5.00
C ILE A 96 -23.79 -30.30 -4.92
N GLU A 97 -24.88 -30.74 -4.30
CA GLU A 97 -25.27 -32.14 -4.23
C GLU A 97 -25.56 -32.72 -5.63
N ASP A 98 -26.22 -31.94 -6.48
CA ASP A 98 -26.50 -32.34 -7.86
C ASP A 98 -25.22 -32.34 -8.71
N ALA A 99 -24.34 -31.36 -8.51
CA ALA A 99 -23.04 -31.31 -9.16
C ALA A 99 -22.19 -32.55 -8.81
N MET A 100 -22.09 -32.88 -7.51
CA MET A 100 -21.37 -34.06 -7.05
C MET A 100 -21.95 -35.35 -7.64
N ARG A 101 -23.28 -35.47 -7.72
CA ARG A 101 -23.94 -36.63 -8.34
C ARG A 101 -23.59 -36.76 -9.82
N ILE A 102 -23.59 -35.65 -10.56
CA ILE A 102 -23.23 -35.64 -11.99
C ILE A 102 -21.77 -36.05 -12.18
N VAL A 103 -20.85 -35.48 -11.40
CA VAL A 103 -19.43 -35.82 -11.47
C VAL A 103 -19.20 -37.29 -11.14
N ALA A 104 -19.80 -37.78 -10.04
CA ALA A 104 -19.70 -39.18 -9.64
C ALA A 104 -20.27 -40.13 -10.71
N SER A 105 -21.35 -39.75 -11.40
CA SER A 105 -21.94 -40.57 -12.48
C SER A 105 -21.07 -40.67 -13.73
N ARG A 106 -20.18 -39.70 -13.99
CA ARG A 106 -19.25 -39.73 -15.12
C ARG A 106 -17.98 -40.53 -14.85
N GLY A 107 -17.69 -40.86 -13.59
CA GLY A 107 -16.49 -41.60 -13.21
C GLY A 107 -15.21 -40.85 -13.59
N ASP A 108 -14.30 -41.53 -14.29
CA ASP A 108 -12.97 -40.99 -14.67
C ASP A 108 -13.05 -39.75 -15.58
N HIS A 109 -14.17 -39.57 -16.30
CA HIS A 109 -14.45 -38.41 -17.16
C HIS A 109 -15.20 -37.28 -16.42
N GLY A 110 -15.33 -37.37 -15.09
CA GLY A 110 -16.08 -36.40 -14.28
C GLY A 110 -15.53 -34.97 -14.34
N PHE A 111 -14.23 -34.82 -14.59
CA PHE A 111 -13.52 -33.55 -14.63
C PHE A 111 -13.18 -33.08 -16.05
N ASP A 112 -13.61 -33.82 -17.08
CA ASP A 112 -13.36 -33.42 -18.46
C ASP A 112 -14.04 -32.06 -18.74
N PRO A 113 -13.38 -31.17 -19.51
CA PRO A 113 -13.95 -29.88 -19.82
C PRO A 113 -15.32 -30.06 -20.48
N VAL A 114 -16.34 -29.41 -19.92
CA VAL A 114 -17.63 -29.32 -20.60
C VAL A 114 -17.39 -28.49 -21.85
N ALA A 115 -17.48 -29.12 -23.03
CA ALA A 115 -17.31 -28.44 -24.30
C ALA A 115 -18.27 -27.23 -24.34
N PRO A 116 -17.77 -26.01 -24.66
CA PRO A 116 -18.63 -24.87 -24.87
C PRO A 116 -19.71 -25.21 -25.92
N PRO A 117 -20.95 -24.69 -25.79
CA PRO A 117 -22.03 -24.95 -26.75
C PRO A 117 -21.63 -24.70 -28.21
N ASP A 118 -20.67 -23.80 -28.45
CA ASP A 118 -20.21 -23.38 -29.77
C ASP A 118 -18.91 -24.09 -30.23
N ALA A 119 -18.35 -24.99 -29.44
CA ALA A 119 -17.22 -25.82 -29.86
C ALA A 119 -17.73 -26.99 -30.70
N ALA A 120 -18.13 -26.70 -31.94
CA ALA A 120 -18.39 -27.71 -32.94
C ALA A 120 -17.19 -28.69 -33.04
N PRO A 121 -17.41 -30.00 -33.24
CA PRO A 121 -16.33 -30.94 -33.44
C PRO A 121 -15.58 -30.50 -34.70
N SER A 122 -14.31 -30.16 -34.57
CA SER A 122 -13.39 -30.11 -35.70
C SER A 122 -13.16 -31.55 -36.16
N VAL A 123 -14.17 -32.10 -36.83
CA VAL A 123 -14.02 -33.28 -37.67
C VAL A 123 -13.04 -32.88 -38.75
N THR A 124 -11.78 -33.24 -38.60
CA THR A 124 -10.80 -33.20 -39.69
C THR A 124 -11.22 -34.30 -40.66
N PRO A 125 -11.77 -34.00 -41.84
CA PRO A 125 -12.14 -35.04 -42.80
C PRO A 125 -10.86 -35.46 -43.52
N GLY A 126 -10.43 -36.70 -43.26
CA GLY A 126 -9.58 -37.46 -44.18
C GLY A 126 -8.07 -37.27 -44.01
N ALA A 127 -7.46 -38.27 -43.39
CA ALA A 127 -6.09 -38.69 -43.73
C ALA A 127 -5.87 -40.14 -43.29
N GLN A 128 -6.42 -41.08 -44.04
CA GLN A 128 -5.83 -42.40 -44.30
C GLN A 128 -6.25 -42.85 -45.71
N PRO A 129 -5.46 -43.65 -46.44
CA PRO A 129 -4.20 -44.32 -46.06
C PRO A 129 -2.93 -43.65 -46.58
#